data_AF-A0A821P818-F1
#
_entry.id   AF-A0A821P818-F1
#
_cell.length_a   1.000
_cell.length_b   1.000
_cell.length_c   1.000
_cell.angle_alpha   90.00
_cell.angle_beta   90.00
_cell.angle_gamma   90.00
#
_symmetry.space_group_name_H-M   'P 1'
#
loop_
_entity.id
_entity.type
_entity.pdbx_description
1 polymer ?
#
loop_
_entity_poly.entity_id
_entity_poly.type
_entity_poly.pdbx_seq_one_letter_code
_entity_poly.pdbx_strand_id
1 'polypeptide(L)'
;MSGGDLDGDTFWISNDPQLIFQTNEEPFDYHDQAVEAEKEAQMNMNKQLTIDDVCHFFVEYIEADNLGIVANTHMAFADQLDDGCKSEQCLKLA
;
A
#
# COMPACT_ATOMS: atom_id res chain seq x y z
N MET A 1 -5.41 -8.86 4.19
CA MET A 1 -6.08 -7.96 3.24
C MET A 1 -5.32 -6.66 3.21
N SER A 2 -5.05 -6.14 2.01
CA SER A 2 -4.09 -5.07 1.70
C SER A 2 -4.53 -3.66 2.14
N GLY A 3 -5.03 -3.51 3.37
CA GLY A 3 -5.55 -2.24 3.89
C GLY A 3 -6.99 -1.90 3.49
N GLY A 4 -7.74 -2.88 2.97
CA GLY A 4 -9.13 -2.67 2.56
C GLY A 4 -10.12 -2.46 3.71
N ASP A 5 -11.25 -1.81 3.43
CA ASP A 5 -12.30 -1.45 4.39
C ASP A 5 -13.72 -1.88 3.93
N LEU A 6 -14.78 -1.16 4.33
CA LEU A 6 -16.18 -1.48 4.03
C LEU A 6 -16.86 -0.44 3.12
N ASP A 7 -16.10 0.38 2.40
CA ASP A 7 -16.63 1.43 1.52
C ASP A 7 -16.98 0.94 0.10
N GLY A 8 -16.68 -0.32 -0.21
CA GLY A 8 -16.93 -0.93 -1.51
C GLY A 8 -16.11 -2.20 -1.80
N ASP A 9 -15.16 -2.55 -0.94
CA ASP A 9 -14.28 -3.69 -1.13
C ASP A 9 -15.00 -5.04 -1.16
N THR A 10 -14.50 -5.91 -2.03
CA THR A 10 -14.94 -7.29 -2.13
C THR A 10 -13.99 -8.21 -1.37
N PHE A 11 -14.56 -9.15 -0.64
CA PHE A 11 -13.81 -10.12 0.15
C PHE A 11 -13.85 -11.48 -0.53
N TRP A 12 -12.70 -12.13 -0.64
CA TRP A 12 -12.65 -13.53 -1.02
C TRP A 12 -12.85 -14.40 0.23
N ILE A 13 -13.92 -15.21 0.23
CA ILE A 13 -14.25 -16.14 1.31
C ILE A 13 -14.27 -17.55 0.72
N SER A 14 -13.44 -18.44 1.24
CA SER A 14 -13.46 -19.86 0.89
C SER A 14 -13.85 -20.71 2.09
N ASN A 15 -14.78 -21.63 1.88
CA ASN A 15 -15.17 -22.65 2.84
C ASN A 15 -14.62 -24.04 2.46
N ASP A 16 -13.74 -24.12 1.45
CA ASP A 16 -13.09 -25.37 1.07
C ASP A 16 -12.08 -25.78 2.15
N PRO A 17 -12.25 -26.93 2.82
CA PRO A 17 -11.33 -27.38 3.86
C PRO A 17 -9.86 -27.51 3.42
N GLN A 18 -9.61 -27.70 2.12
CA GLN A 18 -8.24 -27.78 1.58
C GLN A 18 -7.54 -26.43 1.52
N LEU A 19 -8.31 -25.33 1.56
CA LEU A 19 -7.83 -23.96 1.49
C LEU A 19 -7.91 -23.24 2.85
N ILE A 20 -8.35 -23.93 3.91
CA ILE A 20 -8.33 -23.39 5.28
C ILE A 20 -6.91 -23.50 5.82
N PHE A 21 -6.29 -22.36 6.10
CA PHE A 21 -4.98 -22.30 6.72
C PHE A 21 -5.00 -22.89 8.13
N GLN A 22 -3.94 -23.61 8.50
CA GLN A 22 -3.81 -24.21 9.84
C GLN A 22 -3.44 -23.19 10.92
N THR A 23 -2.86 -22.06 10.51
CA THR A 23 -2.38 -21.00 11.38
C THR A 23 -2.76 -19.65 10.76
N ASN A 24 -3.07 -18.70 11.63
CA ASN A 24 -3.23 -17.30 11.24
C ASN A 24 -1.88 -16.60 11.39
N GLU A 25 -1.57 -15.73 10.44
CA GLU A 25 -0.45 -14.79 10.56
C GLU A 25 -0.88 -13.57 11.38
N GLU A 26 0.08 -12.92 12.04
CA GLU A 26 -0.19 -11.65 12.72
C GLU A 26 -0.55 -10.56 11.69
N PRO A 27 -1.45 -9.63 12.06
CA PRO A 27 -1.78 -8.51 11.19
C PRO A 27 -0.55 -7.63 10.95
N PHE A 28 -0.37 -7.20 9.70
CA PHE A 28 0.69 -6.26 9.35
C PHE A 28 0.36 -4.87 9.90
N ASP A 29 1.37 -4.19 10.44
CA ASP A 29 1.23 -2.87 11.03
C ASP A 29 1.47 -1.79 9.98
N TYR A 30 0.37 -1.22 9.48
CA TYR A 30 0.43 -0.07 8.57
C TYR A 30 0.66 1.20 9.37
N HIS A 31 1.93 1.50 9.64
CA HIS A 31 2.30 2.81 10.17
C HIS A 31 2.20 3.85 9.06
N ASP A 32 1.40 4.89 9.29
CA ASP A 32 1.34 6.05 8.41
C ASP A 32 2.69 6.78 8.46
N GLN A 33 3.50 6.60 7.40
CA GLN A 33 4.85 7.15 7.32
C GLN A 33 4.88 8.65 7.00
N ALA A 34 3.73 9.26 6.67
CA ALA A 34 3.65 10.69 6.47
C ALA A 34 3.99 11.42 7.79
N VAL A 35 5.02 12.25 7.74
CA VAL A 35 5.45 13.06 8.88
C VAL A 35 4.28 13.98 9.25
N GLU A 36 3.90 14.04 10.54
CA GLU A 36 2.80 14.89 11.02
C GLU A 36 2.89 16.36 10.52
N ALA A 37 4.12 16.85 10.31
CA ALA A 37 4.39 18.17 9.72
C ALA A 37 3.90 18.34 8.27
N GLU A 38 3.93 17.28 7.44
CA GLU A 38 3.42 17.31 6.06
C GLU A 38 1.88 17.29 6.05
N LYS A 39 1.26 16.54 6.96
CA LYS A 39 -0.19 16.54 7.17
C LYS A 39 -0.70 17.91 7.63
N GLU A 40 0.00 18.55 8.57
CA GLU A 40 -0.33 19.91 9.04
C GLU A 40 -0.21 20.95 7.92
N ALA A 41 0.79 20.84 7.04
CA ALA A 41 0.95 21.74 5.90
C ALA A 41 -0.20 21.60 4.88
N GLN A 42 -0.68 20.38 4.63
CA GLN A 42 -1.82 20.09 3.75
C GLN A 42 -3.17 20.49 4.36
N MET A 43 -3.31 20.42 5.69
CA MET A 43 -4.55 20.76 6.43
C MET A 43 -4.85 22.26 6.58
N ASN A 44 -4.09 23.15 5.94
CA ASN A 44 -4.44 24.58 5.90
C ASN A 44 -5.69 24.82 5.03
N MET A 45 -6.87 24.45 5.57
CA MET A 45 -8.20 24.55 4.95
C MET A 45 -8.63 25.97 4.58
N ASN A 46 -7.83 26.99 4.91
CA ASN A 46 -8.06 28.40 4.57
C ASN A 46 -7.30 28.86 3.31
N LYS A 47 -6.47 28.02 2.67
CA LYS A 47 -5.80 28.36 1.40
C LYS A 47 -6.81 28.22 0.25
N GLN A 48 -6.99 29.28 -0.55
CA GLN A 48 -7.69 29.16 -1.82
C GLN A 48 -6.87 28.28 -2.76
N LEU A 49 -7.45 27.16 -3.21
CA LEU A 49 -6.83 26.31 -4.22
C LEU A 49 -6.74 27.05 -5.56
N THR A 50 -5.57 26.98 -6.17
CA THR A 50 -5.27 27.59 -7.46
C THR A 50 -5.08 26.53 -8.54
N ILE A 51 -5.09 26.94 -9.81
CA ILE A 51 -4.74 26.04 -10.92
C ILE A 51 -3.30 25.53 -10.78
N ASP A 52 -2.39 26.36 -10.25
CA ASP A 52 -0.99 25.98 -10.03
C ASP A 52 -0.87 24.83 -9.01
N ASP A 53 -1.69 24.84 -7.95
CA ASP A 53 -1.74 23.72 -6.98
C ASP A 53 -2.19 22.42 -7.65
N VAL A 54 -3.16 22.49 -8.57
CA VAL A 54 -3.62 21.33 -9.36
C VAL A 54 -2.51 20.81 -10.28
N CYS A 55 -1.82 21.70 -10.99
CA CYS A 55 -0.69 21.33 -11.84
C CYS A 55 0.43 20.68 -11.04
N HIS A 56 0.75 21.22 -9.86
CA HIS A 56 1.77 20.65 -8.98
C HIS A 56 1.39 19.24 -8.52
N PHE A 57 0.15 19.04 -8.07
CA PHE A 57 -0.36 17.73 -7.67
C PHE A 57 -0.22 16.69 -8.80
N PHE A 58 -0.52 17.06 -10.05
CA PHE A 58 -0.36 16.11 -11.17
C PHE A 58 1.10 15.72 -11.40
N VAL A 59 2.05 16.65 -11.24
CA VAL A 59 3.48 16.34 -11.34
C VAL A 59 3.89 15.39 -10.23
N GLU A 60 3.54 15.70 -8.98
CA GLU A 60 3.83 14.85 -7.83
C GLU A 60 3.20 13.45 -7.98
N TYR A 61 1.96 13.37 -8.44
CA TYR A 61 1.27 12.11 -8.68
C TYR A 61 1.99 11.27 -9.73
N ILE A 62 2.40 11.86 -10.85
CA ILE A 62 3.13 11.15 -11.91
C ILE A 62 4.50 10.68 -11.41
N GLU A 63 5.20 11.48 -10.61
CA GLU A 63 6.49 11.10 -10.02
C GLU A 63 6.34 9.99 -8.98
N ALA A 64 5.24 9.99 -8.22
CA ALA A 64 4.94 9.00 -7.19
C ALA A 64 4.30 7.70 -7.73
N ASP A 65 3.86 7.66 -9.00
CA ASP A 65 3.24 6.49 -9.61
C ASP A 65 4.25 5.36 -9.87
N ASN A 66 4.55 4.60 -8.81
CA ASN A 66 5.52 3.51 -8.82
C ASN A 66 4.94 2.16 -8.37
N LEU A 67 3.62 2.10 -8.09
CA LEU A 67 2.96 0.91 -7.53
C LEU A 67 3.19 -0.34 -8.39
N GLY A 68 3.10 -0.20 -9.72
CA GLY A 68 3.36 -1.31 -10.63
C GLY A 68 4.80 -1.82 -10.58
N ILE A 69 5.78 -0.93 -10.37
CA ILE A 69 7.19 -1.30 -10.25
C ILE A 69 7.42 -2.06 -8.95
N VAL A 70 6.88 -1.55 -7.83
CA VAL A 70 6.95 -2.19 -6.52
C VAL A 70 6.30 -3.57 -6.54
N ALA A 71 5.08 -3.67 -7.08
CA ALA A 71 4.34 -4.94 -7.17
C ALA A 71 5.08 -5.99 -8.00
N ASN A 72 5.60 -5.62 -9.17
CA ASN A 72 6.35 -6.54 -10.02
C ASN A 72 7.67 -6.99 -9.37
N THR A 73 8.34 -6.08 -8.67
CA THR A 73 9.58 -6.38 -7.94
C THR A 73 9.31 -7.32 -6.77
N HIS A 74 8.25 -7.08 -6.00
CA HIS A 74 7.81 -7.96 -4.92
C HIS A 74 7.48 -9.36 -5.45
N MET A 75 6.74 -9.48 -6.57
CA MET A 75 6.46 -10.78 -7.20
C MET A 75 7.75 -11.50 -7.64
N ALA A 76 8.70 -10.78 -8.25
CA ALA A 76 9.97 -11.36 -8.69
C ALA A 76 10.80 -11.88 -7.51
N PHE A 77 10.88 -11.15 -6.40
CA PHE A 77 11.59 -11.61 -5.20
C PHE A 77 10.90 -12.79 -4.54
N ALA A 78 9.56 -12.78 -4.47
CA ALA A 78 8.79 -13.88 -3.89
C ALA A 78 8.94 -15.19 -4.69
N ASP A 79 9.16 -15.10 -6.01
CA ASP A 79 9.41 -16.28 -6.85
C ASP A 79 10.86 -16.78 -6.75
N GLN A 80 11.83 -15.87 -6.60
CA GLN A 80 13.25 -16.20 -6.67
C GLN A 80 13.90 -16.61 -5.33
N LEU A 81 13.38 -16.12 -4.19
CA LEU A 81 13.98 -16.32 -2.89
C LEU A 81 13.33 -17.49 -2.14
N ASP A 82 14.13 -18.26 -1.40
CA ASP A 82 13.66 -19.47 -0.69
C ASP A 82 12.54 -19.17 0.34
N ASP A 83 12.60 -18.00 0.98
CA ASP A 83 11.59 -17.54 1.95
C ASP A 83 10.35 -16.90 1.27
N GLY A 84 10.35 -16.81 -0.06
CA GLY A 84 9.26 -16.27 -0.86
C GLY A 84 8.77 -14.89 -0.42
N CYS A 85 7.46 -14.75 -0.20
CA CYS A 85 6.85 -13.50 0.27
C CYS A 85 7.26 -13.10 1.70
N LYS A 86 7.90 -14.00 2.45
CA LYS A 86 8.42 -13.71 3.81
C LYS A 86 9.88 -13.28 3.81
N SER A 87 10.52 -13.20 2.64
CA SER A 87 11.87 -12.66 2.52
C SER A 87 11.93 -11.19 2.96
N GLU A 88 13.08 -10.77 3.48
CA GLU A 88 13.29 -9.37 3.93
C GLU A 88 13.03 -8.36 2.81
N GLN A 89 13.36 -8.73 1.57
CA GLN A 89 13.14 -7.91 0.37
C GLN A 89 11.64 -7.71 0.09
N CYS A 90 10.84 -8.77 0.19
CA CYS A 90 9.39 -8.69 0.05
C CYS A 90 8.78 -7.84 1.17
N LEU A 91 9.17 -8.09 2.42
CA LEU A 91 8.66 -7.35 3.58
C LEU A 91 8.98 -5.85 3.55
N LYS A 92 10.06 -5.43 2.89
CA LYS A 92 10.40 -4.01 2.68
C LYS A 92 9.56 -3.33 1.60
N LEU A 93 8.98 -4.11 0.69
CA LEU A 93 8.17 -3.62 -0.43
C LEU A 93 6.67 -3.78 -0.18
N ALA A 94 6.30 -4.47 0.89
CA ALA A 94 4.92 -4.80 1.28
C ALA A 94 4.25 -3.68 2.08
#